data_AF-J3I085-F1
#
_entry.id   AF-J3I085-F1
#
_cell.length_a   1.000
_cell.length_b   1.000
_cell.length_c   1.000
_cell.angle_alpha   90.00
_cell.angle_beta   90.00
_cell.angle_gamma   90.00
#
_symmetry.space_group_name_H-M   'P 1'
#
loop_
_entity.id
_entity.type
_entity.pdbx_description
1 polymer ?
#
loop_
_entity_poly.entity_id
_entity_poly.type
_entity_poly.pdbx_seq_one_letter_code
_entity_poly.pdbx_strand_id
1 'polypeptide(L)'
;MQHSVSTPMSVTTPNFSDRIGFAQLTRRAFEGGNLHPLREHLLARIAEGTAEAGEGLDLSLIAQLLGEKEAGLVIQSEVLAFHQLFRTRCAVPKPRLRVLALAADIDMGGNTPIEFLLEGSDIELLTLYVIKGVGLPATLPDHDVAIVVASDSEECHEALAVIERAAPHWPRPLLNRPELIGNLDRDKLYRLLAGIAGLDIPVTAHATRAQLSGLSAGTIACESITDELHFPMIVRPRGTHAGVGLAKIDDASALAAYLAERQEQDFFVARFVDYASPDGLYRKYRLTMVDGKPYACHMAIADRWDIWYLNAYMAFSEEKRAEEAAFMLDFDSAFAARHRSALDEMSKRVGLDYFIVDCAENKNGELLVFEADNTAVVHNMDPPAVFPYKPPQMRKIFAAFAAMLSRHVKTGEGSAA
;
A
#
# COMPACT_ATOMS: atom_id res chain seq x y z
N MET A 1 53.79 36.95 -3.65
CA MET A 1 52.44 37.08 -4.22
C MET A 1 51.66 35.83 -3.80
N GLN A 2 50.71 36.02 -2.90
CA GLN A 2 49.80 35.00 -2.36
C GLN A 2 48.62 34.79 -3.33
N HIS A 3 48.19 33.52 -3.46
CA HIS A 3 46.85 32.97 -3.75
C HIS A 3 46.01 33.60 -4.90
N SER A 4 45.32 32.82 -5.74
CA SER A 4 44.34 31.81 -5.34
C SER A 4 44.19 30.69 -6.37
N VAL A 5 44.18 29.46 -5.85
CA VAL A 5 43.49 28.32 -6.43
C VAL A 5 42.01 28.53 -6.11
N SER A 6 41.16 28.67 -7.14
CA SER A 6 39.71 28.79 -6.97
C SER A 6 38.99 27.60 -7.60
N THR A 7 38.67 26.66 -6.71
CA THR A 7 37.42 25.91 -6.56
C THR A 7 37.01 24.88 -7.63
N PRO A 8 36.84 23.59 -7.26
CA PRO A 8 36.05 22.63 -8.01
C PRO A 8 34.61 22.65 -7.50
N MET A 9 33.64 23.15 -8.25
CA MET A 9 32.22 22.93 -7.96
C MET A 9 31.37 22.91 -9.23
N SER A 10 31.11 21.71 -9.73
CA SER A 10 29.78 21.36 -10.21
C SER A 10 29.50 19.96 -9.71
N VAL A 11 28.91 19.88 -8.51
CA VAL A 11 28.16 18.69 -8.13
C VAL A 11 26.97 18.71 -9.07
N THR A 12 27.02 17.90 -10.14
CA THR A 12 25.90 17.73 -11.07
C THR A 12 24.67 17.38 -10.25
N THR A 13 23.75 18.34 -10.12
CA THR A 13 22.43 18.09 -9.56
C THR A 13 21.83 16.93 -10.36
N PRO A 14 21.43 15.81 -9.72
CA PRO A 14 20.88 14.69 -10.45
C PRO A 14 19.65 15.16 -11.24
N ASN A 15 19.66 14.81 -12.53
CA ASN A 15 18.65 15.24 -13.49
C ASN A 15 17.33 14.50 -13.20
N PHE A 16 16.40 15.13 -12.51
CA PHE A 16 15.03 14.64 -12.37
C PHE A 16 14.16 15.18 -13.52
N SER A 17 13.06 14.50 -13.83
CA SER A 17 12.03 15.01 -14.74
C SER A 17 10.75 15.32 -13.95
N ASP A 18 10.13 16.45 -14.24
CA ASP A 18 8.90 16.87 -13.59
C ASP A 18 7.70 16.08 -14.11
N ARG A 19 6.76 15.78 -13.21
CA ARG A 19 5.49 15.15 -13.57
C ARG A 19 4.31 15.76 -12.82
N ILE A 20 3.10 15.51 -13.34
CA ILE A 20 1.83 15.81 -12.70
C ILE A 20 1.68 14.96 -11.44
N GLY A 21 1.97 13.67 -11.54
CA GLY A 21 2.02 12.76 -10.38
C GLY A 21 0.75 11.94 -10.16
N PHE A 22 0.90 10.94 -9.29
CA PHE A 22 -0.10 9.92 -9.02
C PHE A 22 -1.37 10.49 -8.39
N ALA A 23 -1.22 11.35 -7.39
CA ALA A 23 -2.34 11.84 -6.60
C ALA A 23 -3.25 12.73 -7.44
N GLN A 24 -2.66 13.65 -8.21
CA GLN A 24 -3.43 14.57 -9.05
C GLN A 24 -4.16 13.85 -10.19
N LEU A 25 -3.51 12.91 -10.88
CA LEU A 25 -4.13 12.17 -11.98
C LEU A 25 -5.24 11.24 -11.50
N THR A 26 -4.99 10.54 -10.39
CA THR A 26 -6.01 9.67 -9.78
C THR A 26 -7.19 10.47 -9.25
N ARG A 27 -6.96 11.64 -8.63
CA ARG A 27 -8.03 12.54 -8.20
C ARG A 27 -8.92 12.99 -9.36
N ARG A 28 -8.31 13.42 -10.47
CA ARG A 28 -9.06 13.79 -11.68
C ARG A 28 -9.91 12.64 -12.19
N ALA A 29 -9.37 11.42 -12.26
CA ALA A 29 -10.13 10.24 -12.66
C ALA A 29 -11.28 9.94 -11.68
N PHE A 30 -10.99 9.96 -10.38
CA PHE A 30 -11.93 9.64 -9.30
C PHE A 30 -13.11 10.61 -9.24
N GLU A 31 -12.87 11.90 -9.49
CA GLU A 31 -13.90 12.94 -9.52
C GLU A 31 -14.73 12.94 -10.82
N GLY A 32 -14.55 11.93 -11.69
CA GLY A 32 -15.25 11.80 -12.98
C GLY A 32 -14.69 12.70 -14.08
N GLY A 33 -13.50 13.28 -13.88
CA GLY A 33 -12.80 14.08 -14.87
C GLY A 33 -12.33 13.24 -16.05
N ASN A 34 -12.52 13.77 -17.26
CA ASN A 34 -12.08 13.09 -18.48
C ASN A 34 -10.57 13.22 -18.66
N LEU A 35 -9.83 12.10 -18.58
CA LEU A 35 -8.38 12.06 -18.81
C LEU A 35 -7.99 12.00 -20.30
N HIS A 36 -8.92 11.71 -21.22
CA HIS A 36 -8.63 11.58 -22.65
C HIS A 36 -7.98 12.83 -23.27
N PRO A 37 -8.43 14.07 -23.01
CA PRO A 37 -7.77 15.25 -23.56
C PRO A 37 -6.30 15.39 -23.15
N LEU A 38 -5.99 15.03 -21.90
CA LEU A 38 -4.62 15.03 -21.41
C LEU A 38 -3.80 13.91 -22.05
N ARG A 39 -4.39 12.71 -22.18
CA ARG A 39 -3.78 11.59 -22.90
C ARG A 39 -3.40 11.97 -24.34
N GLU A 40 -4.33 12.53 -25.10
CA GLU A 40 -4.10 12.94 -26.50
C GLU A 40 -3.01 14.01 -26.60
N HIS A 41 -2.99 14.96 -25.66
CA HIS A 41 -1.94 15.97 -25.60
C HIS A 41 -0.56 15.36 -25.36
N LEU A 42 -0.43 14.43 -24.40
CA LEU A 42 0.83 13.76 -24.10
C LEU A 42 1.29 12.87 -25.27
N LEU A 43 0.36 12.15 -25.93
CA LEU A 43 0.63 11.36 -27.13
C LEU A 43 1.16 12.23 -28.28
N ALA A 44 0.55 13.40 -28.52
CA ALA A 44 1.01 14.33 -29.54
C ALA A 44 2.46 14.79 -29.27
N ARG A 45 2.78 15.11 -28.03
CA ARG A 45 4.16 15.50 -27.64
C ARG A 45 5.17 14.37 -27.82
N ILE A 46 4.79 13.12 -27.53
CA ILE A 46 5.64 11.95 -27.81
C ILE A 46 5.86 11.80 -29.32
N ALA A 47 4.80 11.91 -30.13
CA ALA A 47 4.90 11.81 -31.59
C ALA A 47 5.77 12.92 -32.20
N GLU A 48 5.76 14.12 -31.61
CA GLU A 48 6.60 15.25 -32.00
C GLU A 48 8.05 15.15 -31.48
N GLY A 49 8.35 14.18 -30.60
CA GLY A 49 9.66 14.05 -29.95
C GLY A 49 9.97 15.17 -28.95
N THR A 50 8.93 15.83 -28.42
CA THR A 50 9.06 16.97 -27.48
C THR A 50 8.67 16.61 -26.05
N ALA A 51 8.19 15.39 -25.79
CA ALA A 51 7.83 14.93 -24.46
C ALA A 51 9.04 14.72 -23.55
N GLU A 52 8.91 15.14 -22.29
CA GLU A 52 9.87 14.82 -21.24
C GLU A 52 9.57 13.45 -20.61
N ALA A 53 10.53 12.89 -19.88
CA ALA A 53 10.37 11.57 -19.25
C ALA A 53 9.16 11.53 -18.29
N GLY A 54 8.96 12.57 -17.47
CA GLY A 54 7.85 12.64 -16.53
C GLY A 54 6.48 12.66 -17.21
N GLU A 55 6.40 13.21 -18.42
CA GLU A 55 5.19 13.21 -19.24
C GLU A 55 4.89 11.83 -19.82
N GLY A 56 5.92 11.09 -20.23
CA GLY A 56 5.78 9.68 -20.58
C GLY A 56 5.30 8.84 -19.39
N LEU A 57 5.83 9.10 -18.18
CA LEU A 57 5.41 8.37 -16.98
C LEU A 57 3.97 8.72 -16.56
N ASP A 58 3.53 9.95 -16.76
CA ASP A 58 2.13 10.34 -16.56
C ASP A 58 1.20 9.73 -17.61
N LEU A 59 1.64 9.62 -18.87
CA LEU A 59 0.88 8.91 -19.91
C LEU A 59 0.71 7.43 -19.55
N SER A 60 1.77 6.77 -19.07
CA SER A 60 1.70 5.40 -18.55
C SER A 60 0.62 5.28 -17.47
N LEU A 61 0.63 6.17 -16.48
CA LEU A 61 -0.35 6.15 -15.41
C LEU A 61 -1.78 6.40 -15.92
N ILE A 62 -1.97 7.34 -16.85
CA ILE A 62 -3.28 7.61 -17.46
C ILE A 62 -3.81 6.37 -18.19
N ALA A 63 -2.96 5.68 -18.97
CA ALA A 63 -3.36 4.44 -19.64
C ALA A 63 -3.83 3.39 -18.62
N GLN A 64 -3.09 3.19 -17.52
CA GLN A 64 -3.48 2.27 -16.45
C GLN A 64 -4.81 2.68 -15.78
N LEU A 65 -5.01 3.97 -15.48
CA LEU A 65 -6.25 4.51 -14.90
C LEU A 65 -7.46 4.32 -15.84
N LEU A 66 -7.24 4.29 -17.16
CA LEU A 66 -8.27 4.03 -18.17
C LEU A 66 -8.50 2.52 -18.42
N GLY A 67 -7.85 1.64 -17.67
CA GLY A 67 -7.99 0.18 -17.79
C GLY A 67 -7.04 -0.47 -18.79
N GLU A 68 -6.14 0.28 -19.41
CA GLU A 68 -5.17 -0.21 -20.40
C GLU A 68 -3.85 -0.58 -19.71
N LYS A 69 -3.92 -1.50 -18.73
CA LYS A 69 -2.77 -1.87 -17.86
C LYS A 69 -1.52 -2.25 -18.66
N GLU A 70 -1.66 -3.15 -19.63
CA GLU A 70 -0.54 -3.65 -20.43
C GLU A 70 0.13 -2.54 -21.24
N ALA A 71 -0.66 -1.69 -21.92
CA ALA A 71 -0.13 -0.56 -22.67
C ALA A 71 0.58 0.45 -21.76
N GLY A 72 0.01 0.72 -20.59
CA GLY A 72 0.63 1.58 -19.58
C GLY A 72 1.98 1.04 -19.09
N LEU A 73 2.10 -0.28 -18.86
CA LEU A 73 3.36 -0.90 -18.44
C LEU A 73 4.45 -0.88 -19.53
N VAL A 74 4.06 -1.01 -20.81
CA VAL A 74 4.99 -0.85 -21.94
C VAL A 74 5.56 0.56 -21.95
N ILE A 75 4.71 1.59 -21.87
CA ILE A 75 5.13 2.99 -21.82
C ILE A 75 6.03 3.26 -20.61
N GLN A 76 5.68 2.70 -19.44
CA GLN A 76 6.48 2.81 -18.22
C GLN A 76 7.89 2.26 -18.45
N SER A 77 7.99 1.04 -18.99
CA SER A 77 9.26 0.35 -19.22
C SER A 77 10.15 1.13 -20.19
N GLU A 78 9.57 1.69 -21.26
CA GLU A 78 10.30 2.52 -22.22
C GLU A 78 10.87 3.79 -21.57
N VAL A 79 10.06 4.49 -20.78
CA VAL A 79 10.49 5.71 -20.05
C VAL A 79 11.59 5.40 -19.04
N LEU A 80 11.38 4.34 -18.25
CA LEU A 80 12.28 3.93 -17.18
C LEU A 80 13.63 3.42 -17.72
N ALA A 81 13.67 2.90 -18.95
CA ALA A 81 14.92 2.48 -19.60
C ALA A 81 15.93 3.62 -19.81
N PHE A 82 15.50 4.88 -19.83
CA PHE A 82 16.39 6.04 -19.98
C PHE A 82 16.29 7.08 -18.86
N HIS A 83 15.29 7.00 -17.97
CA HIS A 83 15.12 7.97 -16.88
C HIS A 83 14.47 7.35 -15.63
N GLN A 84 15.15 7.41 -14.47
CA GLN A 84 14.69 6.75 -13.23
C GLN A 84 14.16 7.70 -12.15
N LEU A 85 14.46 9.01 -12.25
CA LEU A 85 14.22 9.96 -11.16
C LEU A 85 13.18 11.02 -11.55
N PHE A 86 12.07 11.07 -10.81
CA PHE A 86 10.94 11.94 -11.09
C PHE A 86 10.62 12.83 -9.91
N ARG A 87 10.22 14.08 -10.19
CA ARG A 87 9.77 15.01 -9.16
C ARG A 87 8.27 15.27 -9.30
N THR A 88 7.55 15.10 -8.19
CA THR A 88 6.19 15.66 -8.06
C THR A 88 6.30 17.07 -7.51
N ARG A 89 5.62 18.03 -8.15
CA ARG A 89 5.72 19.46 -7.79
C ARG A 89 5.24 19.70 -6.35
N CYS A 90 6.11 20.32 -5.55
CA CYS A 90 5.80 20.79 -4.20
C CYS A 90 4.84 21.99 -4.25
N ALA A 91 4.00 22.16 -3.22
CA ALA A 91 3.08 23.30 -3.15
C ALA A 91 3.80 24.64 -2.91
N VAL A 92 5.06 24.61 -2.45
CA VAL A 92 5.88 25.79 -2.15
C VAL A 92 7.16 25.83 -3.00
N PRO A 93 7.67 27.02 -3.37
CA PRO A 93 8.88 27.12 -4.19
C PRO A 93 10.16 26.61 -3.49
N LYS A 94 10.22 26.71 -2.16
CA LYS A 94 11.33 26.23 -1.35
C LYS A 94 10.80 25.19 -0.36
N PRO A 95 11.03 23.89 -0.59
CA PRO A 95 10.55 22.86 0.31
C PRO A 95 11.25 22.96 1.66
N ARG A 96 10.53 22.60 2.72
CA ARG A 96 11.09 22.45 4.07
C ARG A 96 11.87 21.15 4.23
N LEU A 97 11.49 20.11 3.49
CA LEU A 97 12.08 18.78 3.55
C LEU A 97 11.96 18.10 2.18
N ARG A 98 12.94 17.25 1.83
CA ARG A 98 12.96 16.41 0.63
C ARG A 98 12.86 14.94 1.00
N VAL A 99 11.86 14.26 0.46
CA VAL A 99 11.66 12.81 0.58
C VAL A 99 12.08 12.13 -0.72
N LEU A 100 12.86 11.07 -0.60
CA LEU A 100 13.16 10.15 -1.70
C LEU A 100 12.36 8.85 -1.54
N ALA A 101 11.34 8.65 -2.36
CA ALA A 101 10.62 7.39 -2.47
C ALA A 101 11.40 6.41 -3.36
N LEU A 102 11.70 5.22 -2.83
CA LEU A 102 12.31 4.13 -3.58
C LEU A 102 11.21 3.18 -4.06
N ALA A 103 10.91 3.24 -5.36
CA ALA A 103 9.82 2.53 -6.01
C ALA A 103 10.35 1.39 -6.88
N ALA A 104 9.51 0.38 -7.11
CA ALA A 104 9.74 -0.65 -8.13
C ALA A 104 9.04 -0.27 -9.45
N ASP A 105 9.53 -0.81 -10.58
CA ASP A 105 8.93 -0.74 -11.91
C ASP A 105 7.74 -1.69 -12.05
N ILE A 106 6.70 -1.41 -11.26
CA ILE A 106 5.46 -2.17 -11.20
C ILE A 106 4.26 -1.29 -11.56
N ASP A 107 3.10 -1.92 -11.77
CA ASP A 107 1.85 -1.22 -12.02
C ASP A 107 1.47 -0.26 -10.88
N MET A 108 0.52 0.62 -11.17
CA MET A 108 0.10 1.71 -10.29
C MET A 108 -0.32 1.28 -8.88
N GLY A 109 -0.71 0.01 -8.67
CA GLY A 109 -1.07 -0.52 -7.35
C GLY A 109 0.09 -1.11 -6.55
N GLY A 110 1.27 -1.28 -7.14
CA GLY A 110 2.40 -1.98 -6.53
C GLY A 110 3.40 -1.09 -5.77
N ASN A 111 3.17 0.23 -5.73
CA ASN A 111 3.94 1.15 -4.90
C ASN A 111 3.00 1.96 -3.99
N THR A 112 3.38 2.21 -2.74
CA THR A 112 2.66 3.09 -1.82
C THR A 112 2.53 4.50 -2.43
N PRO A 113 1.31 5.01 -2.66
CA PRO A 113 1.13 6.33 -3.27
C PRO A 113 1.25 7.44 -2.22
N ILE A 114 2.44 7.60 -1.62
CA ILE A 114 2.70 8.61 -0.57
C ILE A 114 2.49 10.05 -1.06
N GLU A 115 2.38 10.27 -2.37
CA GLU A 115 1.98 11.53 -2.96
C GLU A 115 0.64 12.05 -2.41
N PHE A 116 -0.33 11.16 -2.12
CA PHE A 116 -1.59 11.56 -1.47
C PHE A 116 -1.36 12.10 -0.06
N LEU A 117 -0.38 11.57 0.67
CA LEU A 117 -0.07 11.96 2.04
C LEU A 117 0.68 13.30 2.10
N LEU A 118 1.31 13.70 1.00
CA LEU A 118 2.11 14.92 0.87
C LEU A 118 1.38 16.03 0.11
N GLU A 119 0.16 15.79 -0.39
CA GLU A 119 -0.61 16.77 -1.16
C GLU A 119 -0.82 18.07 -0.38
N GLY A 120 -0.43 19.19 -0.99
CA GLY A 120 -0.54 20.52 -0.36
C GLY A 120 0.46 20.80 0.77
N SER A 121 1.40 19.88 1.04
CA SER A 121 2.45 20.07 2.05
C SER A 121 3.63 20.89 1.51
N ASP A 122 4.53 21.29 2.42
CA ASP A 122 5.80 21.94 2.12
C ASP A 122 6.96 20.95 1.90
N ILE A 123 6.63 19.68 1.62
CA ILE A 123 7.58 18.59 1.44
C ILE A 123 7.70 18.29 -0.06
N GLU A 124 8.93 18.22 -0.56
CA GLU A 124 9.22 17.82 -1.95
C GLU A 124 9.37 16.29 -2.03
N LEU A 125 8.76 15.70 -3.05
CA LEU A 125 8.83 14.27 -3.32
C LEU A 125 9.64 14.02 -4.60
N LEU A 126 10.73 13.28 -4.43
CA LEU A 126 11.45 12.63 -5.50
C LEU A 126 11.12 11.14 -5.48
N THR A 127 10.75 10.58 -6.63
CA THR A 127 10.55 9.14 -6.79
C THR A 127 11.67 8.57 -7.66
N LEU A 128 12.43 7.64 -7.10
CA LEU A 128 13.47 6.90 -7.79
C LEU A 128 12.98 5.47 -8.04
N TYR A 129 12.86 5.10 -9.31
CA TYR A 129 12.53 3.74 -9.71
C TYR A 129 13.79 2.87 -9.73
N VAL A 130 13.81 1.84 -8.89
CA VAL A 130 14.86 0.83 -8.83
C VAL A 130 14.50 -0.28 -9.80
N ILE A 131 15.13 -0.25 -10.97
CA ILE A 131 14.81 -1.14 -12.09
C ILE A 131 15.67 -2.40 -12.03
N LYS A 132 15.05 -3.54 -12.33
CA LYS A 132 15.70 -4.83 -12.56
C LYS A 132 16.91 -4.72 -13.48
N GLY A 133 18.05 -5.27 -13.05
CA GLY A 133 19.31 -5.24 -13.81
C GLY A 133 20.02 -3.87 -13.95
N VAL A 134 19.37 -2.75 -13.65
CA VAL A 134 19.98 -1.40 -13.66
C VAL A 134 20.45 -1.00 -12.26
N GLY A 135 19.60 -1.20 -11.25
CA GLY A 135 19.88 -0.87 -9.87
C GLY A 135 19.79 0.62 -9.54
N LEU A 136 20.53 1.04 -8.51
CA LEU A 136 20.58 2.43 -8.03
C LEU A 136 21.56 3.28 -8.85
N PRO A 137 21.28 4.57 -9.06
CA PRO A 137 22.22 5.47 -9.73
C PRO A 137 23.50 5.64 -8.89
N ALA A 138 24.63 5.86 -9.56
CA ALA A 138 25.93 6.04 -8.91
C ALA A 138 25.98 7.24 -7.94
N THR A 139 25.13 8.25 -8.16
CA THR A 139 24.95 9.40 -7.26
C THR A 139 23.47 9.53 -6.94
N LEU A 140 23.14 9.41 -5.66
CA LEU A 140 21.78 9.62 -5.18
C LEU A 140 21.41 11.11 -5.22
N PRO A 141 20.13 11.46 -5.45
CA PRO A 141 19.68 12.83 -5.29
C PRO A 141 19.82 13.31 -3.85
N ASP A 142 20.05 14.62 -3.68
CA ASP A 142 20.03 15.22 -2.35
C ASP A 142 18.62 15.05 -1.75
N HIS A 143 18.58 14.47 -0.56
CA HIS A 143 17.35 14.19 0.18
C HIS A 143 17.64 14.22 1.68
N ASP A 144 16.61 14.44 2.47
CA ASP A 144 16.70 14.46 3.93
C ASP A 144 16.33 13.09 4.53
N VAL A 145 15.40 12.39 3.88
CA VAL A 145 14.90 11.06 4.28
C VAL A 145 14.49 10.26 3.06
N ALA A 146 14.72 8.95 3.09
CA ALA A 146 14.23 8.01 2.09
C ALA A 146 13.17 7.09 2.67
N ILE A 147 12.23 6.62 1.85
CA ILE A 147 11.21 5.64 2.21
C ILE A 147 11.05 4.62 1.09
N VAL A 148 11.05 3.34 1.41
CA VAL A 148 10.73 2.29 0.44
C VAL A 148 9.22 2.22 0.28
N VAL A 149 8.76 2.38 -0.96
CA VAL A 149 7.33 2.35 -1.32
C VAL A 149 6.97 1.12 -2.15
N ALA A 150 7.94 0.35 -2.63
CA ALA A 150 7.69 -0.92 -3.33
C ALA A 150 7.02 -1.96 -2.42
N SER A 151 6.08 -2.73 -2.96
CA SER A 151 5.41 -3.85 -2.27
C SER A 151 6.33 -5.06 -2.06
N ASP A 152 5.87 -6.04 -1.27
CA ASP A 152 6.46 -7.39 -1.19
C ASP A 152 6.01 -8.33 -2.33
N SER A 153 5.47 -7.80 -3.44
CA SER A 153 5.08 -8.67 -4.55
C SER A 153 6.32 -9.27 -5.23
N GLU A 154 6.15 -10.42 -5.89
CA GLU A 154 7.25 -11.15 -6.52
C GLU A 154 7.99 -10.28 -7.55
N GLU A 155 7.28 -9.43 -8.27
CA GLU A 155 7.85 -8.48 -9.24
C GLU A 155 8.77 -7.44 -8.58
N CYS A 156 8.51 -7.09 -7.30
CA CYS A 156 9.29 -6.13 -6.54
C CYS A 156 10.52 -6.74 -5.84
N HIS A 157 10.64 -8.08 -5.75
CA HIS A 157 11.69 -8.74 -4.95
C HIS A 157 13.11 -8.34 -5.37
N GLU A 158 13.37 -8.17 -6.66
CA GLU A 158 14.69 -7.75 -7.13
C GLU A 158 15.01 -6.30 -6.73
N ALA A 159 14.04 -5.39 -6.88
CA ALA A 159 14.16 -4.01 -6.47
C ALA A 159 14.40 -3.90 -4.95
N LEU A 160 13.60 -4.62 -4.16
CA LEU A 160 13.76 -4.72 -2.71
C LEU A 160 15.15 -5.24 -2.33
N ALA A 161 15.64 -6.30 -2.98
CA ALA A 161 16.97 -6.86 -2.72
C ALA A 161 18.10 -5.88 -3.07
N VAL A 162 17.94 -5.06 -4.13
CA VAL A 162 18.90 -3.98 -4.45
C VAL A 162 18.92 -2.94 -3.33
N ILE A 163 17.74 -2.50 -2.87
CA ILE A 163 17.62 -1.50 -1.80
C ILE A 163 18.18 -2.06 -0.48
N GLU A 164 17.89 -3.32 -0.16
CA GLU A 164 18.37 -3.99 1.05
C GLU A 164 19.91 -4.03 1.10
N ARG A 165 20.57 -4.34 -0.02
CA ARG A 165 22.05 -4.30 -0.12
C ARG A 165 22.62 -2.89 0.10
N ALA A 166 21.89 -1.86 -0.28
CA ALA A 166 22.31 -0.46 -0.08
C ALA A 166 22.00 0.06 1.33
N ALA A 167 20.99 -0.48 2.01
CA ALA A 167 20.46 0.02 3.28
C ALA A 167 21.51 0.23 4.39
N PRO A 168 22.52 -0.66 4.61
CA PRO A 168 23.54 -0.45 5.63
C PRO A 168 24.43 0.79 5.41
N HIS A 169 24.53 1.26 4.17
CA HIS A 169 25.36 2.40 3.78
C HIS A 169 24.54 3.58 3.27
N TRP A 170 23.22 3.55 3.50
CA TRP A 170 22.35 4.63 3.04
C TRP A 170 22.70 5.93 3.78
N PRO A 171 22.88 7.07 3.08
CA PRO A 171 23.45 8.28 3.67
C PRO A 171 22.50 9.05 4.61
N ARG A 172 21.22 8.68 4.63
CA ARG A 172 20.13 9.36 5.33
C ARG A 172 19.25 8.32 6.07
N PRO A 173 18.30 8.74 6.92
CA PRO A 173 17.30 7.80 7.43
C PRO A 173 16.56 7.11 6.28
N LEU A 174 16.47 5.78 6.34
CA LEU A 174 15.75 4.94 5.39
C LEU A 174 14.58 4.27 6.11
N LEU A 175 13.37 4.70 5.77
CA LEU A 175 12.11 4.22 6.33
C LEU A 175 11.58 3.02 5.55
N ASN A 176 10.78 2.19 6.22
CA ASN A 176 10.19 0.96 5.70
C ASN A 176 11.24 0.06 5.06
N ARG A 177 12.24 -0.37 5.83
CA ARG A 177 13.35 -1.15 5.29
C ARG A 177 12.87 -2.47 4.64
N PRO A 178 13.46 -2.92 3.51
CA PRO A 178 12.97 -4.07 2.76
C PRO A 178 12.79 -5.35 3.59
N GLU A 179 13.69 -5.61 4.54
CA GLU A 179 13.63 -6.78 5.42
C GLU A 179 12.37 -6.83 6.30
N LEU A 180 11.73 -5.68 6.55
CA LEU A 180 10.49 -5.58 7.31
C LEU A 180 9.26 -5.65 6.39
N ILE A 181 9.34 -5.08 5.18
CA ILE A 181 8.27 -5.15 4.18
C ILE A 181 7.96 -6.62 3.85
N GLY A 182 9.01 -7.43 3.71
CA GLY A 182 8.91 -8.86 3.46
C GLY A 182 8.14 -9.67 4.51
N ASN A 183 7.83 -9.10 5.69
CA ASN A 183 7.05 -9.76 6.72
C ASN A 183 5.53 -9.54 6.58
N LEU A 184 5.11 -8.69 5.63
CA LEU A 184 3.71 -8.41 5.35
C LEU A 184 3.05 -9.48 4.47
N ASP A 185 3.82 -10.38 3.83
CA ASP A 185 3.25 -11.56 3.16
C ASP A 185 2.36 -12.33 4.13
N ARG A 186 1.21 -12.82 3.64
CA ARG A 186 0.14 -13.37 4.48
C ARG A 186 0.60 -14.57 5.32
N ASP A 187 1.46 -15.41 4.75
CA ASP A 187 1.98 -16.58 5.45
C ASP A 187 3.01 -16.22 6.52
N LYS A 188 3.66 -15.06 6.43
CA LYS A 188 4.59 -14.55 7.45
C LYS A 188 3.88 -13.69 8.49
N LEU A 189 2.92 -12.87 8.06
CA LEU A 189 2.18 -11.95 8.92
C LEU A 189 1.48 -12.70 10.06
N TYR A 190 0.82 -13.83 9.79
CA TYR A 190 0.20 -14.61 10.87
C TYR A 190 1.25 -15.10 11.88
N ARG A 191 2.42 -15.58 11.43
CA ARG A 191 3.49 -16.05 12.33
C ARG A 191 4.03 -14.91 13.18
N LEU A 192 4.13 -13.72 12.59
CA LEU A 192 4.59 -12.51 13.26
C LEU A 192 3.61 -12.07 14.36
N LEU A 193 2.32 -12.10 14.07
CA LEU A 193 1.27 -11.59 14.96
C LEU A 193 0.65 -12.65 15.88
N ALA A 194 0.94 -13.94 15.67
CA ALA A 194 0.42 -15.03 16.49
C ALA A 194 0.73 -14.81 17.98
N GLY A 195 -0.28 -15.07 18.82
CA GLY A 195 -0.16 -14.98 20.28
C GLY A 195 -0.19 -13.56 20.85
N ILE A 196 -0.48 -12.53 20.05
CA ILE A 196 -0.79 -11.20 20.59
C ILE A 196 -2.13 -11.27 21.34
N ALA A 197 -2.14 -10.91 22.62
CA ALA A 197 -3.36 -10.92 23.43
C ALA A 197 -4.38 -9.89 22.88
N GLY A 198 -5.62 -10.34 22.68
CA GLY A 198 -6.71 -9.51 22.14
C GLY A 198 -6.69 -9.32 20.62
N LEU A 199 -5.84 -10.07 19.91
CA LEU A 199 -5.75 -10.08 18.45
C LEU A 199 -6.02 -11.49 17.92
N ASP A 200 -6.94 -11.59 16.97
CA ASP A 200 -7.22 -12.81 16.22
C ASP A 200 -6.61 -12.67 14.81
N ILE A 201 -5.75 -13.61 14.42
CA ILE A 201 -5.24 -13.71 13.05
C ILE A 201 -5.23 -15.19 12.67
N PRO A 202 -6.11 -15.63 11.76
CA PRO A 202 -6.13 -17.02 11.31
C PRO A 202 -4.80 -17.41 10.66
N VAL A 203 -4.38 -18.66 10.87
CA VAL A 203 -3.28 -19.25 10.12
C VAL A 203 -3.62 -19.17 8.63
N THR A 204 -2.74 -18.51 7.88
CA THR A 204 -2.79 -18.49 6.41
C THR A 204 -1.78 -19.50 5.88
N ALA A 205 -2.27 -20.69 5.55
CA ALA A 205 -1.45 -21.80 5.08
C ALA A 205 -1.36 -21.82 3.56
N HIS A 206 -0.19 -22.21 3.04
CA HIS A 206 -0.06 -22.61 1.65
C HIS A 206 -0.69 -23.99 1.44
N ALA A 207 -1.45 -24.14 0.35
CA ALA A 207 -2.03 -25.39 -0.09
C ALA A 207 -1.88 -25.54 -1.60
N THR A 208 -1.43 -26.72 -2.04
CA THR A 208 -1.39 -27.06 -3.46
C THR A 208 -2.77 -27.48 -3.96
N ARG A 209 -3.01 -27.34 -5.26
CA ARG A 209 -4.21 -27.87 -5.93
C ARG A 209 -4.43 -29.36 -5.63
N ALA A 210 -3.35 -30.14 -5.56
CA ALA A 210 -3.40 -31.55 -5.23
C ALA A 210 -3.94 -31.80 -3.81
N GLN A 211 -3.49 -31.03 -2.82
CA GLN A 211 -4.03 -31.10 -1.46
C GLN A 211 -5.50 -30.69 -1.43
N LEU A 212 -5.88 -29.58 -2.08
CA LEU A 212 -7.28 -29.14 -2.12
C LEU A 212 -8.20 -30.13 -2.85
N SER A 213 -7.71 -30.78 -3.92
CA SER A 213 -8.42 -31.87 -4.60
C SER A 213 -8.52 -33.11 -3.70
N GLY A 214 -7.49 -33.36 -2.90
CA GLY A 214 -7.49 -34.43 -1.91
C GLY A 214 -8.55 -34.20 -0.81
N LEU A 215 -8.69 -32.96 -0.34
CA LEU A 215 -9.73 -32.54 0.60
C LEU A 215 -11.13 -32.68 0.00
N SER A 216 -11.33 -32.22 -1.23
CA SER A 216 -12.64 -32.30 -1.89
C SER A 216 -13.07 -33.75 -2.14
N ALA A 217 -12.12 -34.65 -2.38
CA ALA A 217 -12.35 -36.09 -2.52
C ALA A 217 -12.42 -36.84 -1.17
N GLY A 218 -12.18 -36.18 -0.04
CA GLY A 218 -12.13 -36.82 1.29
C GLY A 218 -10.96 -37.78 1.50
N THR A 219 -9.90 -37.66 0.70
CA THR A 219 -8.70 -38.52 0.77
C THR A 219 -7.66 -38.03 1.78
N ILE A 220 -7.70 -36.73 2.12
CA ILE A 220 -6.96 -36.14 3.24
C ILE A 220 -7.93 -35.29 4.08
N ALA A 221 -7.54 -34.98 5.31
CA ALA A 221 -8.30 -34.13 6.22
C ALA A 221 -7.72 -32.71 6.26
N CYS A 222 -8.49 -31.71 6.70
CA CYS A 222 -8.05 -30.31 6.73
C CYS A 222 -6.79 -30.11 7.59
N GLU A 223 -6.68 -30.87 8.67
CA GLU A 223 -5.55 -30.92 9.60
C GLU A 223 -4.25 -31.39 8.91
N SER A 224 -4.33 -32.05 7.75
CA SER A 224 -3.16 -32.39 6.94
C SER A 224 -2.53 -31.16 6.26
N ILE A 225 -3.22 -30.02 6.23
CA ILE A 225 -2.70 -28.72 5.77
C ILE A 225 -2.31 -27.87 6.99
N THR A 226 -3.24 -27.65 7.93
CA THR A 226 -2.98 -26.99 9.22
C THR A 226 -4.08 -27.34 10.22
N ASP A 227 -3.72 -27.47 11.49
CA ASP A 227 -4.62 -27.89 12.58
C ASP A 227 -5.85 -26.98 12.75
N GLU A 228 -5.75 -25.70 12.38
CA GLU A 228 -6.85 -24.73 12.50
C GLU A 228 -7.84 -24.81 11.32
N LEU A 229 -7.46 -25.44 10.20
CA LEU A 229 -8.27 -25.43 8.99
C LEU A 229 -9.50 -26.34 9.17
N HIS A 230 -10.66 -25.80 8.84
CA HIS A 230 -11.92 -26.52 8.79
C HIS A 230 -12.86 -25.80 7.83
N PHE A 231 -13.92 -26.48 7.38
CA PHE A 231 -15.00 -25.83 6.67
C PHE A 231 -15.94 -25.09 7.64
N PRO A 232 -16.47 -23.91 7.29
CA PRO A 232 -16.13 -23.14 6.10
C PRO A 232 -14.71 -22.56 6.15
N MET A 233 -14.04 -22.53 5.00
CA MET A 233 -12.69 -21.94 4.83
C MET A 233 -12.69 -20.85 3.78
N ILE A 234 -11.68 -19.99 3.82
CA ILE A 234 -11.36 -19.05 2.75
C ILE A 234 -10.26 -19.67 1.89
N VAL A 235 -10.43 -19.63 0.57
CA VAL A 235 -9.45 -20.08 -0.42
C VAL A 235 -9.15 -18.93 -1.37
N ARG A 236 -7.86 -18.72 -1.68
CA ARG A 236 -7.41 -17.70 -2.63
C ARG A 236 -6.23 -18.23 -3.44
N PRO A 237 -6.16 -18.02 -4.77
CA PRO A 237 -4.96 -18.36 -5.52
C PRO A 237 -3.78 -17.49 -5.09
N ARG A 238 -2.58 -18.07 -5.05
CA ARG A 238 -1.35 -17.33 -4.72
C ARG A 238 -1.02 -16.33 -5.84
N GLY A 239 -0.46 -15.18 -5.47
CA GLY A 239 -0.09 -14.11 -6.42
C GLY A 239 -1.25 -13.24 -6.91
N THR A 240 -2.49 -13.50 -6.47
CA THR A 240 -3.63 -12.64 -6.83
C THR A 240 -3.80 -11.50 -5.82
N HIS A 241 -4.22 -10.34 -6.31
CA HIS A 241 -4.53 -9.14 -5.52
C HIS A 241 -6.02 -8.75 -5.65
N ALA A 242 -6.48 -7.79 -4.84
CA ALA A 242 -7.82 -7.20 -4.94
C ALA A 242 -9.00 -8.21 -4.93
N GLY A 243 -8.86 -9.34 -4.24
CA GLY A 243 -9.93 -10.34 -4.09
C GLY A 243 -10.13 -11.27 -5.29
N VAL A 244 -9.28 -11.19 -6.32
CA VAL A 244 -9.38 -12.08 -7.49
C VAL A 244 -9.22 -13.54 -7.08
N GLY A 245 -10.27 -14.33 -7.33
CA GLY A 245 -10.32 -15.76 -7.00
C GLY A 245 -10.52 -16.07 -5.52
N LEU A 246 -10.70 -15.06 -4.66
CA LEU A 246 -11.04 -15.26 -3.25
C LEU A 246 -12.44 -15.85 -3.13
N ALA A 247 -12.58 -16.94 -2.38
CA ALA A 247 -13.88 -17.59 -2.15
C ALA A 247 -13.99 -18.11 -0.72
N LYS A 248 -15.21 -18.09 -0.18
CA LYS A 248 -15.59 -18.86 1.00
C LYS A 248 -16.11 -20.20 0.51
N ILE A 249 -15.55 -21.27 1.04
CA ILE A 249 -15.86 -22.65 0.69
C ILE A 249 -16.52 -23.30 1.89
N ASP A 250 -17.80 -23.63 1.76
CA ASP A 250 -18.61 -24.15 2.87
C ASP A 250 -18.44 -25.65 3.11
N ASP A 251 -18.03 -26.42 2.09
CA ASP A 251 -17.82 -27.87 2.18
C ASP A 251 -16.94 -28.42 1.04
N ALA A 252 -16.70 -29.73 1.05
CA ALA A 252 -15.91 -30.44 0.04
C ALA A 252 -16.48 -30.35 -1.38
N SER A 253 -17.82 -30.31 -1.53
CA SER A 253 -18.47 -30.17 -2.83
C SER A 253 -18.27 -28.78 -3.40
N ALA A 254 -18.40 -27.74 -2.57
CA ALA A 254 -18.09 -26.36 -2.93
C ALA A 254 -16.60 -26.21 -3.32
N LEU A 255 -15.69 -26.92 -2.64
CA LEU A 255 -14.26 -26.93 -3.00
C LEU A 255 -14.03 -27.54 -4.38
N ALA A 256 -14.68 -28.67 -4.69
CA ALA A 256 -14.58 -29.31 -6.00
C ALA A 256 -15.08 -28.37 -7.13
N ALA A 257 -16.22 -27.71 -6.92
CA ALA A 257 -16.77 -26.76 -7.87
C ALA A 257 -15.84 -25.56 -8.08
N TYR A 258 -15.32 -24.98 -7.01
CA TYR A 258 -14.34 -23.89 -7.07
C TYR A 258 -13.09 -24.28 -7.87
N LEU A 259 -12.52 -25.46 -7.60
CA LEU A 259 -11.32 -25.91 -8.30
C LEU A 259 -11.57 -26.17 -9.79
N ALA A 260 -12.77 -26.58 -10.19
CA ALA A 260 -13.11 -26.82 -11.60
C ALA A 260 -13.04 -25.55 -12.46
N GLU A 261 -13.24 -24.38 -11.85
CA GLU A 261 -13.20 -23.07 -12.52
C GLU A 261 -11.81 -22.40 -12.48
N ARG A 262 -10.81 -23.08 -11.89
CA ARG A 262 -9.49 -22.52 -11.60
C ARG A 262 -8.38 -23.37 -12.20
N GLN A 263 -7.31 -22.71 -12.66
CA GLN A 263 -6.14 -23.37 -13.26
C GLN A 263 -4.88 -23.26 -12.38
N GLU A 264 -4.92 -22.38 -11.38
CA GLU A 264 -3.84 -22.11 -10.45
C GLU A 264 -3.47 -23.37 -9.65
N GLN A 265 -2.17 -23.50 -9.34
CA GLN A 265 -1.62 -24.69 -8.65
C GLN A 265 -1.38 -24.46 -7.16
N ASP A 266 -1.29 -23.20 -6.74
CA ASP A 266 -0.94 -22.81 -5.38
C ASP A 266 -1.98 -21.84 -4.83
N PHE A 267 -2.39 -22.09 -3.60
CA PHE A 267 -3.44 -21.35 -2.90
C PHE A 267 -2.99 -20.98 -1.50
N PHE A 268 -3.57 -19.90 -0.99
CA PHE A 268 -3.67 -19.63 0.43
C PHE A 268 -5.02 -20.10 0.96
N VAL A 269 -5.00 -20.79 2.10
CA VAL A 269 -6.19 -21.22 2.82
C VAL A 269 -6.13 -20.79 4.28
N ALA A 270 -7.29 -20.42 4.83
CA ALA A 270 -7.47 -20.06 6.23
C ALA A 270 -8.89 -20.46 6.67
N ARG A 271 -9.11 -20.67 7.98
CA ARG A 271 -10.48 -20.82 8.47
C ARG A 271 -11.30 -19.57 8.17
N PHE A 272 -12.58 -19.73 7.88
CA PHE A 272 -13.48 -18.59 7.82
C PHE A 272 -13.81 -18.13 9.25
N VAL A 273 -13.64 -16.83 9.50
CA VAL A 273 -14.05 -16.21 10.77
C VAL A 273 -15.34 -15.45 10.53
N ASP A 274 -16.43 -15.89 11.14
CA ASP A 274 -17.68 -15.13 11.11
C ASP A 274 -17.59 -13.96 12.10
N TYR A 275 -17.34 -12.77 11.56
CA TYR A 275 -17.26 -11.51 12.30
C TYR A 275 -18.48 -10.62 12.10
N ALA A 276 -19.61 -11.18 11.63
CA ALA A 276 -20.85 -10.43 11.58
C ALA A 276 -21.22 -9.94 13.00
N SER A 277 -21.58 -8.67 13.08
CA SER A 277 -22.09 -8.08 14.32
C SER A 277 -23.53 -8.55 14.60
N PRO A 278 -24.12 -8.22 15.76
CA PRO A 278 -25.47 -8.70 16.13
C PRO A 278 -26.59 -8.31 15.16
N ASP A 279 -26.40 -7.29 14.33
CA ASP A 279 -27.32 -6.86 13.28
C ASP A 279 -27.22 -7.70 12.00
N GLY A 280 -26.32 -8.69 11.96
CA GLY A 280 -26.07 -9.54 10.79
C GLY A 280 -25.20 -8.87 9.73
N LEU A 281 -24.70 -7.66 9.97
CA LEU A 281 -23.81 -6.95 9.05
C LEU A 281 -22.34 -7.13 9.46
N TYR A 282 -21.47 -7.09 8.46
CA TYR A 282 -20.02 -7.17 8.61
C TYR A 282 -19.43 -5.76 8.60
N ARG A 283 -18.49 -5.49 9.51
CA ARG A 283 -17.75 -4.23 9.63
C ARG A 283 -16.27 -4.47 9.37
N LYS A 284 -15.75 -3.86 8.31
CA LYS A 284 -14.32 -3.86 8.00
C LYS A 284 -13.76 -2.46 8.24
N TYR A 285 -12.69 -2.38 9.02
CA TYR A 285 -11.94 -1.17 9.30
C TYR A 285 -10.63 -1.20 8.52
N ARG A 286 -10.29 -0.08 7.89
CA ARG A 286 -8.93 0.18 7.41
C ARG A 286 -8.26 1.17 8.35
N LEU A 287 -7.14 0.77 8.89
CA LEU A 287 -6.28 1.59 9.73
C LEU A 287 -4.96 1.83 9.01
N THR A 288 -4.32 2.95 9.30
CA THR A 288 -2.90 3.14 8.98
C THR A 288 -2.10 3.32 10.25
N MET A 289 -0.94 2.70 10.29
CA MET A 289 0.05 2.85 11.35
C MET A 289 1.08 3.87 10.87
N VAL A 290 1.28 4.93 11.65
CA VAL A 290 2.25 5.98 11.35
C VAL A 290 3.11 6.17 12.60
N ASP A 291 4.39 5.81 12.51
CA ASP A 291 5.36 5.86 13.60
C ASP A 291 4.82 5.23 14.89
N GLY A 292 4.41 3.97 14.78
CA GLY A 292 3.87 3.22 15.91
C GLY A 292 2.39 3.46 16.19
N LYS A 293 1.80 4.58 15.76
CA LYS A 293 0.45 5.02 16.15
C LYS A 293 -0.62 4.67 15.11
N PRO A 294 -1.77 4.08 15.52
CA PRO A 294 -2.89 3.80 14.62
C PRO A 294 -3.72 5.05 14.30
N TYR A 295 -4.29 5.09 13.09
CA TYR A 295 -5.24 6.09 12.61
C TYR A 295 -6.34 5.45 11.76
N ALA A 296 -7.60 5.85 11.95
CA ALA A 296 -8.72 5.41 11.11
C ALA A 296 -8.66 6.00 9.69
N CYS A 297 -8.62 5.13 8.67
CA CYS A 297 -8.76 5.51 7.27
C CYS A 297 -10.23 5.47 6.81
N HIS A 298 -10.92 4.35 7.03
CA HIS A 298 -12.35 4.18 6.73
C HIS A 298 -12.95 2.98 7.47
N MET A 299 -14.28 2.95 7.54
CA MET A 299 -15.07 1.78 7.92
C MET A 299 -16.05 1.46 6.79
N ALA A 300 -16.10 0.19 6.37
CA ALA A 300 -17.03 -0.31 5.39
C ALA A 300 -18.00 -1.31 6.04
N ILE A 301 -19.29 -1.16 5.75
CA ILE A 301 -20.36 -2.00 6.32
C ILE A 301 -21.12 -2.69 5.18
N ALA A 302 -21.28 -4.01 5.22
CA ALA A 302 -22.02 -4.76 4.22
C ALA A 302 -22.72 -5.99 4.81
N ASP A 303 -23.67 -6.55 4.05
CA ASP A 303 -24.35 -7.83 4.31
C ASP A 303 -23.55 -9.05 3.83
N ARG A 304 -22.31 -8.83 3.39
CA ARG A 304 -21.35 -9.83 2.89
C ARG A 304 -20.01 -9.66 3.60
N TRP A 305 -19.27 -10.76 3.73
CA TRP A 305 -18.01 -10.82 4.47
C TRP A 305 -16.81 -10.34 3.65
N ASP A 306 -16.83 -10.47 2.32
CA ASP A 306 -15.74 -10.09 1.42
C ASP A 306 -15.82 -8.60 1.06
N ILE A 307 -15.69 -7.76 2.09
CA ILE A 307 -15.88 -6.32 1.98
C ILE A 307 -14.64 -5.63 1.39
N TRP A 308 -14.88 -4.80 0.38
CA TRP A 308 -14.03 -3.64 0.08
C TRP A 308 -14.89 -2.37 0.13
N TYR A 309 -14.27 -1.19 0.26
CA TYR A 309 -15.06 0.04 0.45
C TYR A 309 -16.04 0.31 -0.71
N LEU A 310 -15.69 -0.08 -1.95
CA LEU A 310 -16.49 0.14 -3.15
C LEU A 310 -17.71 -0.79 -3.30
N ASN A 311 -17.73 -1.98 -2.68
CA ASN A 311 -18.89 -2.90 -2.67
C ASN A 311 -19.76 -2.77 -1.42
N ALA A 312 -19.34 -1.95 -0.44
CA ALA A 312 -20.14 -1.69 0.75
C ALA A 312 -21.29 -0.71 0.48
N TYR A 313 -21.25 0.00 -0.67
CA TYR A 313 -22.26 0.97 -1.10
C TYR A 313 -22.50 2.08 -0.05
N MET A 314 -21.44 2.49 0.66
CA MET A 314 -21.51 3.46 1.77
C MET A 314 -22.18 4.78 1.35
N ALA A 315 -21.91 5.26 0.14
CA ALA A 315 -22.49 6.51 -0.38
C ALA A 315 -24.02 6.52 -0.42
N PHE A 316 -24.66 5.34 -0.48
CA PHE A 316 -26.11 5.18 -0.65
C PHE A 316 -26.85 4.88 0.65
N SER A 317 -26.15 4.84 1.79
CA SER A 317 -26.77 4.61 3.11
C SER A 317 -26.35 5.71 4.09
N GLU A 318 -27.32 6.47 4.57
CA GLU A 318 -27.07 7.47 5.61
C GLU A 318 -26.68 6.82 6.95
N GLU A 319 -27.31 5.71 7.31
CA GLU A 319 -27.02 4.96 8.53
C GLU A 319 -25.57 4.45 8.55
N LYS A 320 -25.11 3.82 7.45
CA LYS A 320 -23.71 3.34 7.36
C LYS A 320 -22.71 4.49 7.47
N ARG A 321 -23.02 5.65 6.85
CA ARG A 321 -22.18 6.85 6.93
C ARG A 321 -22.17 7.47 8.32
N ALA A 322 -23.31 7.50 9.00
CA ALA A 322 -23.40 7.98 10.37
C ALA A 322 -22.55 7.10 11.31
N GLU A 323 -22.56 5.77 11.10
CA GLU A 323 -21.73 4.85 11.87
C GLU A 323 -20.23 5.04 11.58
N GLU A 324 -19.82 5.19 10.31
CA GLU A 324 -18.42 5.51 9.97
C GLU A 324 -17.99 6.86 10.55
N ALA A 325 -18.87 7.86 10.54
CA ALA A 325 -18.60 9.15 11.15
C ALA A 325 -18.36 9.03 12.66
N ALA A 326 -19.18 8.26 13.37
CA ALA A 326 -19.01 8.01 14.80
C ALA A 326 -17.70 7.25 15.09
N PHE A 327 -17.40 6.21 14.30
CA PHE A 327 -16.12 5.50 14.37
C PHE A 327 -14.91 6.43 14.21
N MET A 328 -14.92 7.33 13.22
CA MET A 328 -13.81 8.26 13.01
C MET A 328 -13.70 9.33 14.11
N LEU A 329 -14.85 9.80 14.63
CA LEU A 329 -14.88 10.80 15.70
C LEU A 329 -14.31 10.22 17.00
N ASP A 330 -14.73 9.02 17.38
CA ASP A 330 -14.40 8.38 18.65
C ASP A 330 -13.22 7.41 18.53
N PHE A 331 -12.50 7.40 17.40
CA PHE A 331 -11.46 6.42 17.12
C PHE A 331 -10.43 6.30 18.25
N ASP A 332 -9.86 7.43 18.68
CA ASP A 332 -8.80 7.46 19.70
C ASP A 332 -9.31 7.04 21.09
N SER A 333 -10.54 7.41 21.46
CA SER A 333 -11.12 7.21 22.79
C SER A 333 -11.88 5.89 22.95
N ALA A 334 -12.35 5.29 21.85
CA ALA A 334 -13.13 4.07 21.83
C ALA A 334 -12.36 2.92 21.16
N PHE A 335 -12.23 2.91 19.82
CA PHE A 335 -11.68 1.77 19.08
C PHE A 335 -10.20 1.53 19.40
N ALA A 336 -9.35 2.54 19.24
CA ALA A 336 -7.92 2.45 19.51
C ALA A 336 -7.63 2.23 21.00
N ALA A 337 -8.44 2.80 21.90
CA ALA A 337 -8.30 2.60 23.34
C ALA A 337 -8.62 1.15 23.74
N ARG A 338 -9.70 0.58 23.19
CA ARG A 338 -10.12 -0.81 23.44
C ARG A 338 -9.08 -1.82 22.95
N HIS A 339 -8.52 -1.58 21.76
CA HIS A 339 -7.54 -2.45 21.13
C HIS A 339 -6.09 -2.05 21.38
N ARG A 340 -5.82 -1.15 22.33
CA ARG A 340 -4.50 -0.54 22.55
C ARG A 340 -3.38 -1.55 22.62
N SER A 341 -3.51 -2.58 23.47
CA SER A 341 -2.47 -3.58 23.66
C SER A 341 -2.18 -4.36 22.38
N ALA A 342 -3.22 -4.74 21.64
CA ALA A 342 -3.10 -5.47 20.39
C ALA A 342 -2.46 -4.61 19.29
N LEU A 343 -2.92 -3.36 19.14
CA LEU A 343 -2.40 -2.41 18.16
C LEU A 343 -0.94 -2.05 18.46
N ASP A 344 -0.61 -1.75 19.72
CA ASP A 344 0.76 -1.41 20.12
C ASP A 344 1.73 -2.58 19.88
N GLU A 345 1.33 -3.80 20.21
CA GLU A 345 2.16 -4.99 20.00
C GLU A 345 2.29 -5.36 18.52
N MET A 346 1.19 -5.31 17.76
CA MET A 346 1.21 -5.51 16.31
C MET A 346 2.16 -4.52 15.64
N SER A 347 2.06 -3.24 16.00
CA SER A 347 2.92 -2.16 15.52
C SER A 347 4.41 -2.46 15.77
N LYS A 348 4.75 -2.87 16.99
CA LYS A 348 6.13 -3.23 17.36
C LYS A 348 6.66 -4.42 16.59
N ARG A 349 5.84 -5.47 16.40
CA ARG A 349 6.28 -6.68 15.69
C ARG A 349 6.42 -6.47 14.19
N VAL A 350 5.51 -5.71 13.57
CA VAL A 350 5.64 -5.31 12.15
C VAL A 350 6.84 -4.40 11.95
N GLY A 351 7.03 -3.42 12.84
CA GLY A 351 8.25 -2.59 12.88
C GLY A 351 8.41 -1.58 11.74
N LEU A 352 7.44 -1.49 10.82
CA LEU A 352 7.45 -0.51 9.73
C LEU A 352 7.01 0.87 10.24
N ASP A 353 7.65 1.92 9.70
CA ASP A 353 7.33 3.32 10.01
C ASP A 353 5.93 3.70 9.50
N TYR A 354 5.55 3.17 8.34
CA TYR A 354 4.24 3.37 7.72
C TYR A 354 3.71 2.09 7.10
N PHE A 355 2.53 1.64 7.53
CA PHE A 355 1.80 0.55 6.90
C PHE A 355 0.30 0.67 7.12
N ILE A 356 -0.48 -0.18 6.45
CA ILE A 356 -1.93 -0.23 6.51
C ILE A 356 -2.34 -1.59 7.05
N VAL A 357 -3.43 -1.62 7.82
CA VAL A 357 -4.05 -2.84 8.34
C VAL A 357 -5.52 -2.83 8.01
N ASP A 358 -6.00 -3.91 7.42
CA ASP A 358 -7.42 -4.19 7.29
C ASP A 358 -7.84 -5.19 8.35
N CYS A 359 -8.82 -4.81 9.16
CA CYS A 359 -9.25 -5.57 10.33
C CYS A 359 -10.76 -5.48 10.58
N ALA A 360 -11.25 -6.26 11.54
CA ALA A 360 -12.60 -6.24 12.07
C ALA A 360 -12.57 -6.44 13.60
N GLU A 361 -13.73 -6.37 14.24
CA GLU A 361 -13.93 -6.93 15.58
C GLU A 361 -14.63 -8.28 15.41
N ASN A 362 -14.05 -9.36 15.94
CA ASN A 362 -14.71 -10.67 15.94
C ASN A 362 -15.79 -10.75 17.04
N LYS A 363 -16.52 -11.87 17.08
CA LYS A 363 -17.62 -12.07 18.06
C LYS A 363 -17.15 -12.12 19.53
N ASN A 364 -15.85 -12.31 19.77
CA ASN A 364 -15.26 -12.26 21.11
C ASN A 364 -14.80 -10.84 21.50
N GLY A 365 -14.92 -9.87 20.58
CA GLY A 365 -14.41 -8.51 20.77
C GLY A 365 -12.90 -8.38 20.57
N GLU A 366 -12.25 -9.36 19.94
CA GLU A 366 -10.82 -9.30 19.59
C GLU A 366 -10.63 -8.57 18.25
N LEU A 367 -9.46 -7.96 18.07
CA LEU A 367 -9.06 -7.36 16.80
C LEU A 367 -8.74 -8.46 15.78
N LEU A 368 -9.65 -8.72 14.85
CA LEU A 368 -9.45 -9.67 13.76
C LEU A 368 -8.66 -9.03 12.64
N VAL A 369 -7.45 -9.48 12.36
CA VAL A 369 -6.60 -8.96 11.27
C VAL A 369 -6.77 -9.80 10.01
N PHE A 370 -7.09 -9.16 8.88
CA PHE A 370 -7.21 -9.81 7.57
C PHE A 370 -5.92 -9.71 6.74
N GLU A 371 -5.29 -8.54 6.79
CA GLU A 371 -4.06 -8.22 6.07
C GLU A 371 -3.39 -6.99 6.66
N ALA A 372 -2.08 -6.93 6.51
CA ALA A 372 -1.30 -5.72 6.61
C ALA A 372 -0.53 -5.55 5.30
N ASP A 373 -0.43 -4.32 4.82
CA ASP A 373 0.19 -4.01 3.52
C ASP A 373 0.82 -2.62 3.59
N ASN A 374 1.90 -2.40 2.85
CA ASN A 374 2.48 -1.07 2.70
C ASN A 374 1.88 -0.29 1.52
N THR A 375 1.20 -0.94 0.56
CA THR A 375 0.74 -0.29 -0.68
C THR A 375 -0.71 0.19 -0.72
N ALA A 376 -1.53 -0.18 0.25
CA ALA A 376 -2.91 0.27 0.32
C ALA A 376 -3.05 1.81 0.34
N VAL A 377 -4.05 2.31 -0.41
CA VAL A 377 -4.23 3.75 -0.63
C VAL A 377 -4.90 4.43 0.57
N VAL A 378 -4.31 5.53 1.04
CA VAL A 378 -4.94 6.51 1.95
C VAL A 378 -5.02 7.84 1.21
N HIS A 379 -6.23 8.35 1.02
CA HIS A 379 -6.50 9.52 0.18
C HIS A 379 -7.63 10.39 0.75
N ASN A 380 -7.72 11.62 0.28
CA ASN A 380 -8.80 12.55 0.61
C ASN A 380 -9.57 12.96 -0.66
N MET A 381 -10.09 11.96 -1.38
CA MET A 381 -10.84 12.16 -2.64
C MET A 381 -12.34 11.94 -2.48
N ASP A 382 -12.78 11.34 -1.37
CA ASP A 382 -14.21 11.12 -1.12
C ASP A 382 -14.98 12.45 -1.10
N PRO A 383 -16.13 12.56 -1.81
CA PRO A 383 -16.85 13.83 -1.92
C PRO A 383 -17.29 14.37 -0.55
N PRO A 384 -16.86 15.57 -0.12
CA PRO A 384 -17.24 16.13 1.18
C PRO A 384 -18.75 16.32 1.36
N ALA A 385 -19.49 16.49 0.25
CA ALA A 385 -20.95 16.57 0.28
C ALA A 385 -21.61 15.24 0.71
N VAL A 386 -20.94 14.11 0.50
CA VAL A 386 -21.42 12.76 0.86
C VAL A 386 -20.77 12.29 2.17
N PHE A 387 -19.47 12.59 2.35
CA PHE A 387 -18.64 12.12 3.47
C PHE A 387 -17.97 13.30 4.20
N PRO A 388 -18.73 14.21 4.84
CA PRO A 388 -18.19 15.46 5.41
C PRO A 388 -17.17 15.24 6.55
N TYR A 389 -17.20 14.09 7.20
CA TYR A 389 -16.30 13.71 8.31
C TYR A 389 -14.93 13.21 7.85
N LYS A 390 -14.77 12.78 6.58
CA LYS A 390 -13.50 12.23 6.09
C LYS A 390 -12.39 13.26 5.92
N PRO A 391 -12.62 14.45 5.32
CA PRO A 391 -11.55 15.44 5.14
C PRO A 391 -10.79 15.82 6.41
N PRO A 392 -11.43 16.15 7.56
CA PRO A 392 -10.68 16.43 8.78
C PRO A 392 -9.91 15.21 9.29
N GLN A 393 -10.43 13.99 9.14
CA GLN A 393 -9.73 12.77 9.52
C GLN A 393 -8.50 12.51 8.64
N MET A 394 -8.62 12.63 7.32
CA MET A 394 -7.49 12.40 6.40
C MET A 394 -6.35 13.40 6.62
N ARG A 395 -6.69 14.68 6.88
CA ARG A 395 -5.69 15.69 7.23
C ARG A 395 -4.90 15.36 8.50
N LYS A 396 -5.52 14.69 9.50
CA LYS A 396 -4.79 14.22 10.70
C LYS A 396 -3.73 13.18 10.32
N ILE A 397 -4.05 12.25 9.42
CA ILE A 397 -3.12 11.23 8.92
C ILE A 397 -1.97 11.88 8.15
N PHE A 398 -2.30 12.80 7.23
CA PHE A 398 -1.28 13.47 6.40
C PHE A 398 -0.32 14.30 7.27
N ALA A 399 -0.85 15.00 8.26
CA ALA A 399 -0.04 15.71 9.25
C ALA A 399 0.83 14.76 10.09
N ALA A 400 0.32 13.59 10.47
CA ALA A 400 1.08 12.57 11.20
C ALA A 400 2.25 12.02 10.35
N PHE A 401 2.00 11.73 9.07
CA PHE A 401 3.01 11.27 8.12
C PHE A 401 4.11 12.31 7.91
N ALA A 402 3.74 13.58 7.65
CA ALA A 402 4.69 14.68 7.54
C ALA A 402 5.52 14.90 8.83
N ALA A 403 4.88 14.72 9.99
CA ALA A 403 5.55 14.83 11.29
C ALA A 403 6.52 13.66 11.53
N MET A 404 6.16 12.44 11.14
CA MET A 404 7.04 11.25 11.17
C MET A 404 8.31 11.52 10.36
N LEU A 405 8.19 11.90 9.09
CA LEU A 405 9.33 12.24 8.24
C LEU A 405 10.26 13.26 8.92
N SER A 406 9.67 14.31 9.50
CA SER A 406 10.43 15.36 10.20
C SER A 406 11.15 14.88 11.47
N ARG A 407 10.62 13.87 12.19
CA ARG A 407 11.28 13.28 13.36
C ARG A 407 12.48 12.42 12.98
N HIS A 408 12.37 11.62 11.92
CA HIS A 408 13.47 10.77 11.47
C HIS A 408 14.66 11.59 10.97
N VAL A 409 14.42 12.69 10.25
CA VAL A 409 15.50 13.61 9.83
C VAL A 409 16.30 14.13 11.03
N LYS A 410 15.62 14.65 12.06
CA LYS A 410 16.27 15.16 13.28
C LYS A 410 17.05 14.10 14.04
N THR A 411 16.54 12.87 14.09
CA THR A 411 17.19 11.76 14.78
C THR A 411 18.43 11.28 14.03
N GLY A 412 18.37 11.26 12.69
CA GLY A 412 19.51 10.94 11.83
C GLY A 412 20.65 11.95 11.94
N GLU A 413 20.34 13.24 12.04
CA GLU A 413 21.34 14.29 12.28
C GLU A 413 22.06 14.14 13.63
N GLY A 414 21.34 13.72 14.68
CA GLY A 414 21.90 13.53 16.02
C GLY A 414 22.71 12.23 16.20
N SER A 415 22.53 11.24 15.34
CA SER A 415 23.32 9.99 15.34
C SER A 415 24.58 10.06 14.48
N ALA A 416 24.70 11.09 13.62
CA ALA A 416 25.84 11.31 12.72
C ALA A 416 26.83 12.38 13.24
N ALA A 417 26.49 13.06 14.36
CA ALA A 417 27.35 13.99 15.09
C ALA A 417 27.95 13.30 16.32
#